data_AF-A0A3N5EV70-F1
#
_entry.id   AF-A0A3N5EV70-F1
#
_cell.length_a   1.000
_cell.length_b   1.000
_cell.length_c   1.000
_cell.angle_alpha   90.00
_cell.angle_beta   90.00
_cell.angle_gamma   90.00
#
_symmetry.space_group_name_H-M   'P 1'
#
loop_
_entity.id
_entity.type
_entity.pdbx_description
1 polymer ?
#
loop_
_entity_poly.entity_id
_entity_poly.type
_entity_poly.pdbx_seq_one_letter_code
_entity_poly.pdbx_strand_id
1 'polypeptide(L)'
;MITMDITLVIQVLNMIILMFLLNGVLYKPVKKILKERAEKQQAMQSEIAKFDKNARLRQQEVDEKMAKASGRAKAALDSARAEAQAAGDQKLGAIKAEAEATKNTQLADIRAQIQSAKAGLQANLDGFANDMASKILGRSL
;
A
#
# COMPACT_ATOMS: atom_id res chain seq x y z
N MET A 1 74.18 -57.98 -37.61
CA MET A 1 74.04 -57.05 -38.75
C MET A 1 72.56 -56.76 -38.87
N ILE A 2 72.16 -55.49 -38.87
CA ILE A 2 70.74 -55.13 -39.08
C ILE A 2 70.49 -55.31 -40.57
N THR A 3 69.99 -56.48 -40.96
CA THR A 3 69.40 -56.64 -42.29
C THR A 3 68.11 -55.83 -42.29
N MET A 4 68.04 -54.85 -43.19
CA MET A 4 66.83 -54.08 -43.42
C MET A 4 65.88 -54.97 -44.22
N ASP A 5 65.24 -55.90 -43.52
CA ASP A 5 64.31 -56.86 -44.10
C ASP A 5 62.90 -56.27 -44.23
N ILE A 6 62.14 -56.77 -45.19
CA ILE A 6 60.72 -56.43 -45.44
C ILE A 6 59.86 -56.47 -44.18
N THR A 7 60.25 -57.25 -43.18
CA THR A 7 59.63 -57.32 -41.84
C THR A 7 59.61 -55.97 -41.12
N LEU A 8 60.63 -55.13 -41.27
CA LEU A 8 60.68 -53.79 -40.66
C LEU A 8 59.64 -52.87 -41.30
N VAL A 9 59.46 -52.96 -42.63
CA VAL A 9 58.42 -52.23 -43.36
C VAL A 9 57.02 -52.70 -42.95
N ILE A 10 56.82 -54.03 -42.80
CA ILE A 10 55.57 -54.61 -42.31
C ILE A 10 55.26 -54.16 -40.88
N GLN A 11 56.27 -54.07 -40.00
CA GLN A 11 56.10 -53.62 -38.63
C GLN A 11 55.72 -52.13 -38.56
N VAL A 12 56.32 -51.28 -39.40
CA VAL A 12 55.93 -49.86 -39.52
C VAL A 12 54.49 -49.74 -40.03
N LEU A 13 54.11 -50.50 -41.06
CA LEU A 13 52.72 -50.55 -41.54
C LEU A 13 51.75 -50.99 -40.45
N ASN A 14 52.09 -52.02 -39.66
CA ASN A 14 51.27 -52.47 -38.53
C ASN A 14 51.10 -51.36 -37.48
N MET A 15 52.17 -50.64 -37.13
CA MET A 15 52.11 -49.52 -36.19
C MET A 15 51.21 -48.38 -36.72
N ILE A 16 51.30 -48.06 -38.01
CA ILE A 16 50.46 -47.04 -38.65
C ILE A 16 48.98 -47.48 -38.64
N ILE A 17 48.68 -48.72 -39.02
CA ILE A 17 47.32 -49.27 -38.99
C ILE A 17 46.77 -49.23 -37.56
N LEU A 18 47.55 -49.66 -36.57
CA LEU A 18 47.17 -49.62 -35.17
C LEU A 18 46.90 -48.18 -34.70
N MET A 19 47.73 -47.22 -35.10
CA MET A 19 47.54 -45.80 -34.78
C MET A 19 46.23 -45.26 -35.35
N PHE A 20 45.87 -45.61 -36.58
CA PHE A 20 44.59 -45.21 -37.17
C PHE A 20 43.39 -45.88 -36.47
N LEU A 21 43.51 -47.16 -36.12
CA LEU A 21 42.48 -47.91 -35.42
C LEU A 21 42.25 -47.34 -34.01
N LEU A 22 43.33 -47.05 -33.28
CA LEU A 22 43.28 -46.44 -31.95
C LEU A 22 42.75 -45.00 -32.00
N ASN A 23 43.06 -44.25 -33.06
CA ASN A 23 42.54 -42.90 -33.26
C ASN A 23 41.01 -42.90 -33.40
N GLY A 24 40.47 -43.85 -34.16
CA GLY A 24 39.03 -44.04 -34.34
C GLY A 24 38.32 -44.56 -33.10
N VAL A 25 38.86 -45.61 -32.48
CA VAL A 25 38.20 -46.35 -31.39
C VAL A 25 38.37 -45.69 -30.02
N LEU A 26 39.50 -45.01 -29.76
CA LEU A 26 39.82 -44.52 -28.41
C LEU A 26 39.93 -42.99 -28.35
N TYR A 27 40.76 -42.38 -29.20
CA TYR A 27 41.05 -40.95 -29.07
C TYR A 27 39.84 -40.05 -29.32
N LYS A 28 39.07 -40.31 -30.38
CA LYS A 28 37.87 -39.56 -30.70
C LYS A 28 36.78 -39.67 -29.63
N PRO A 29 36.35 -40.88 -29.19
CA PRO A 29 35.30 -40.98 -28.18
C PRO A 29 35.73 -40.45 -26.81
N VAL A 30 36.99 -40.66 -26.40
CA VAL A 30 37.49 -40.13 -25.11
C VAL A 30 37.48 -38.61 -25.11
N LYS A 31 37.95 -37.96 -26.18
CA LYS A 31 37.89 -36.49 -26.30
C LYS A 31 36.46 -35.98 -26.31
N LYS A 32 35.53 -36.68 -26.97
CA LYS A 32 34.10 -36.33 -26.97
C LYS A 32 33.51 -36.37 -25.57
N ILE A 33 33.74 -37.45 -24.81
CA ILE A 33 33.25 -37.59 -23.43
C ILE A 33 33.84 -36.52 -22.51
N LEU A 34 35.13 -36.21 -22.64
CA LEU A 34 35.77 -35.14 -21.87
C LEU A 34 35.16 -33.78 -22.18
N LYS A 35 34.89 -33.49 -23.46
CA LYS A 35 34.23 -32.26 -23.89
C LYS A 35 32.79 -32.16 -23.37
N GLU A 36 32.00 -33.23 -23.50
CA GLU A 36 30.63 -33.28 -22.97
C GLU A 36 30.59 -33.08 -21.46
N ARG A 37 31.54 -33.64 -20.70
CA ARG A 37 31.64 -33.41 -19.25
C ARG A 37 31.97 -31.96 -18.94
N ALA A 38 32.94 -31.37 -19.64
CA ALA A 38 33.31 -29.98 -19.45
C ALA A 38 32.15 -29.03 -19.79
N GLU A 39 31.46 -29.26 -20.91
CA GLU A 39 30.29 -28.48 -21.33
C GLU A 39 29.14 -28.61 -20.34
N LYS A 40 28.84 -29.83 -19.86
CA LYS A 40 27.79 -30.04 -18.85
C LYS A 40 28.10 -29.29 -17.56
N GLN A 41 29.36 -29.32 -17.12
CA GLN A 41 29.76 -28.62 -15.90
C GLN A 41 29.71 -27.11 -16.06
N GLN A 42 30.14 -26.59 -17.22
CA GLN A 42 30.04 -25.17 -17.54
C GLN A 42 28.58 -24.71 -17.67
N ALA A 43 27.72 -25.51 -18.31
CA ALA A 43 26.30 -25.22 -18.44
C ALA A 43 25.62 -25.15 -17.07
N MET A 44 25.88 -26.12 -16.18
CA MET A 44 25.37 -26.11 -14.80
C MET A 44 25.83 -24.87 -14.03
N GLN A 45 27.10 -24.50 -14.12
CA GLN A 45 27.59 -23.27 -13.46
C GLN A 45 26.92 -22.01 -14.02
N SER A 46 26.76 -21.92 -15.34
CA SER A 46 26.05 -20.81 -15.98
C SER A 46 24.58 -20.76 -15.56
N GLU A 47 23.90 -21.90 -15.45
CA GLU A 47 22.52 -21.97 -14.99
C GLU A 47 22.41 -21.51 -13.53
N ILE A 48 23.27 -21.99 -12.64
CA ILE A 48 23.31 -21.55 -11.23
C ILE A 48 23.49 -20.03 -11.15
N ALA A 49 24.46 -19.46 -11.88
CA ALA A 49 24.68 -18.02 -11.89
C ALA A 49 23.47 -17.24 -12.43
N LYS A 50 22.76 -17.77 -13.43
CA LYS A 50 21.51 -17.18 -13.95
C LYS A 50 20.39 -17.28 -12.92
N PHE A 51 20.24 -18.41 -12.24
CA PHE A 51 19.23 -18.60 -11.19
C PHE A 51 19.47 -17.66 -10.02
N ASP A 52 20.70 -17.52 -9.53
CA ASP A 52 21.04 -16.57 -8.47
C ASP A 52 20.77 -15.12 -8.88
N LYS A 53 21.15 -14.74 -10.10
CA LYS A 53 20.87 -13.39 -10.62
C LYS A 53 19.36 -13.14 -10.71
N ASN A 54 18.60 -14.10 -11.23
CA ASN A 54 17.15 -13.99 -11.36
C ASN A 54 16.46 -13.97 -10.00
N ALA A 55 16.94 -14.75 -9.02
CA ALA A 55 16.42 -14.74 -7.66
C ALA A 55 16.64 -13.37 -7.01
N ARG A 56 17.84 -12.79 -7.13
CA ARG A 56 18.14 -11.44 -6.64
C ARG A 56 17.28 -10.37 -7.31
N LEU A 57 17.11 -10.43 -8.63
CA LEU A 57 16.25 -9.50 -9.36
C LEU A 57 14.78 -9.62 -8.93
N ARG A 58 14.26 -10.85 -8.81
CA ARG A 58 12.88 -11.08 -8.33
C ARG A 58 12.69 -10.57 -6.90
N GLN A 59 13.68 -10.76 -6.03
CA GLN A 59 13.62 -10.23 -4.66
C GLN A 59 13.56 -8.69 -4.67
N GLN A 60 14.43 -8.04 -5.46
CA GLN A 60 14.42 -6.58 -5.62
C GLN A 60 13.08 -6.08 -6.19
N GLU A 61 12.52 -6.75 -7.20
CA GLU A 61 11.21 -6.39 -7.75
C GLU A 61 10.08 -6.52 -6.73
N VAL A 62 10.11 -7.56 -5.89
CA VAL A 62 9.12 -7.76 -4.82
C VAL A 62 9.27 -6.66 -3.78
N ASP A 63 10.48 -6.38 -3.33
CA ASP A 63 10.74 -5.33 -2.33
C ASP A 63 10.32 -3.95 -2.84
N GLU A 64 10.62 -3.62 -4.10
CA GLU A 64 10.15 -2.39 -4.74
C GLU A 64 8.63 -2.32 -4.85
N LYS A 65 7.98 -3.42 -5.26
CA LYS A 65 6.52 -3.47 -5.36
C LYS A 65 5.86 -3.33 -4.00
N MET A 66 6.41 -3.96 -2.97
CA MET A 66 5.94 -3.80 -1.59
C MET A 66 6.11 -2.36 -1.12
N ALA A 67 7.29 -1.76 -1.30
CA ALA A 67 7.53 -0.37 -0.91
C ALA A 67 6.57 0.60 -1.62
N LYS A 68 6.34 0.41 -2.93
CA LYS A 68 5.36 1.19 -3.71
C LYS A 68 3.93 0.98 -3.21
N ALA A 69 3.54 -0.26 -2.90
CA ALA A 69 2.22 -0.58 -2.38
C ALA A 69 1.99 0.05 -0.99
N SER A 70 2.95 -0.09 -0.07
CA SER A 70 2.91 0.54 1.25
C SER A 70 2.86 2.06 1.16
N GLY A 71 3.65 2.67 0.26
CA GLY A 71 3.62 4.11 0.00
C GLY A 71 2.25 4.59 -0.50
N ARG A 72 1.66 3.88 -1.46
CA ARG A 72 0.30 4.16 -1.96
C ARG A 72 -0.77 4.00 -0.90
N ALA A 73 -0.70 2.93 -0.10
CA ALA A 73 -1.63 2.69 0.99
C ALA A 73 -1.56 3.81 2.04
N LYS A 74 -0.35 4.23 2.42
CA LYS A 74 -0.16 5.35 3.35
C LYS A 74 -0.70 6.65 2.78
N ALA A 75 -0.39 6.97 1.52
CA ALA A 75 -0.91 8.17 0.87
C ALA A 75 -2.45 8.18 0.77
N ALA A 76 -3.06 7.04 0.43
CA ALA A 76 -4.51 6.90 0.38
C ALA A 76 -5.14 7.07 1.77
N LEU A 77 -4.52 6.51 2.80
CA LEU A 77 -5.01 6.59 4.17
C LEU A 77 -4.86 8.01 4.74
N ASP A 78 -3.75 8.69 4.46
CA ASP A 78 -3.53 10.08 4.84
C ASP A 78 -4.52 11.01 4.12
N SER A 79 -4.78 10.78 2.83
CA SER A 79 -5.81 11.50 2.07
C SER A 79 -7.21 11.28 2.64
N ALA A 80 -7.58 10.04 2.94
CA ALA A 80 -8.88 9.72 3.52
C ALA A 80 -9.06 10.34 4.92
N ARG A 81 -7.99 10.38 5.72
CA ARG A 81 -8.00 11.08 7.02
C ARG A 81 -8.20 12.58 6.86
N ALA A 82 -7.47 13.20 5.93
CA ALA A 82 -7.59 14.63 5.66
C ALA A 82 -9.01 14.99 5.17
N GLU A 83 -9.58 14.18 4.27
CA GLU A 83 -10.95 14.36 3.78
C GLU A 83 -11.98 14.17 4.90
N ALA A 84 -11.83 13.14 5.73
CA ALA A 84 -12.71 12.90 6.86
C ALA A 84 -12.63 14.05 7.89
N GLN A 85 -11.43 14.58 8.15
CA GLN A 85 -11.25 15.73 9.03
C GLN A 85 -11.91 16.99 8.46
N ALA A 86 -11.69 17.29 7.18
CA ALA A 86 -12.31 18.43 6.51
C ALA A 86 -13.85 18.33 6.50
N ALA A 87 -14.39 17.15 6.20
CA ALA A 87 -15.84 16.90 6.25
C ALA A 87 -16.39 17.01 7.68
N GLY A 88 -15.62 16.54 8.68
CA GLY A 88 -15.94 16.67 10.10
C GLY A 88 -16.00 18.14 10.55
N ASP A 89 -14.98 18.92 10.19
CA ASP A 89 -14.89 20.35 10.50
C ASP A 89 -16.01 21.14 9.82
N GLN A 90 -16.33 20.82 8.56
CA GLN A 90 -17.45 21.43 7.84
C GLN A 90 -18.79 21.12 8.50
N LYS A 91 -19.05 19.86 8.87
CA LYS A 91 -20.28 19.47 9.59
C LYS A 91 -20.37 20.14 10.94
N LEU A 92 -19.28 20.18 11.70
CA LEU A 92 -19.24 20.83 13.00
C LEU A 92 -19.48 22.34 12.87
N GLY A 93 -18.91 22.98 11.85
CA GLY A 93 -19.16 24.38 11.54
C GLY A 93 -20.63 24.65 11.21
N ALA A 94 -21.24 23.80 10.37
CA ALA A 94 -22.66 23.92 10.03
C ALA A 94 -23.57 23.75 11.26
N ILE A 95 -23.31 22.74 12.10
CA ILE A 95 -24.07 22.51 13.34
C ILE A 95 -23.92 23.69 14.31
N LYS A 96 -22.71 24.25 14.44
CA LYS A 96 -22.49 25.44 15.28
C LYS A 96 -23.28 26.64 14.77
N ALA A 97 -23.25 26.89 13.46
CA ALA A 97 -24.00 27.99 12.85
C ALA A 97 -25.52 27.82 13.03
N GLU A 98 -26.03 26.60 12.85
CA GLU A 98 -27.44 26.28 13.10
C GLU A 98 -27.82 26.48 14.57
N ALA A 99 -26.99 25.98 15.50
CA ALA A 99 -27.21 26.16 16.93
C ALA A 99 -27.19 27.64 17.36
N GLU A 100 -26.28 28.45 16.81
CA GLU A 100 -26.25 29.90 17.02
C GLU A 100 -27.50 30.59 16.46
N ALA A 101 -27.95 30.20 15.27
CA ALA A 101 -29.18 30.71 14.68
C ALA A 101 -30.40 30.37 15.55
N THR A 102 -30.55 29.11 15.97
CA THR A 102 -31.64 28.67 16.86
C THR A 102 -31.61 29.44 18.18
N LYS A 103 -30.43 29.60 18.79
CA LYS A 103 -30.26 30.35 20.03
C LYS A 103 -30.70 31.81 19.86
N ASN A 104 -30.30 32.46 18.76
CA ASN A 104 -30.67 33.84 18.49
C ASN A 104 -32.18 34.00 18.29
N THR A 105 -32.83 33.08 17.57
CA THR A 105 -34.28 33.06 17.40
C THR A 105 -34.99 32.88 18.74
N GLN A 106 -34.59 31.90 19.56
CA GLN A 106 -35.18 31.69 20.88
C GLN A 106 -35.00 32.90 21.80
N LEU A 107 -33.83 33.56 21.77
CA LEU A 107 -33.62 34.80 22.53
C LEU A 107 -34.49 35.95 22.05
N ALA A 108 -34.77 36.05 20.75
CA ALA A 108 -35.70 37.03 20.20
C ALA A 108 -37.14 36.74 20.66
N ASP A 109 -37.56 35.47 20.60
CA ASP A 109 -38.89 35.04 21.06
C ASP A 109 -39.09 35.28 22.54
N ILE A 110 -38.09 34.96 23.38
CA ILE A 110 -38.13 35.25 24.82
C ILE A 110 -38.28 36.74 25.08
N ARG A 111 -37.53 37.60 24.35
CA ARG A 111 -37.67 39.06 24.48
C ARG A 111 -39.07 39.52 24.08
N ALA A 112 -39.64 38.98 23.00
CA ALA A 112 -40.99 39.30 22.56
C ALA A 112 -42.04 38.87 23.60
N GLN A 113 -41.89 37.67 24.18
CA GLN A 113 -42.76 37.18 25.25
C GLN A 113 -42.68 38.05 26.50
N ILE A 114 -41.48 38.47 26.91
CA ILE A 114 -41.31 39.39 28.06
C ILE A 114 -42.00 40.72 27.80
N GLN A 115 -41.87 41.29 26.60
CA GLN A 115 -42.56 42.54 26.25
C GLN A 115 -44.08 42.38 26.25
N SER A 116 -44.59 41.28 25.68
CA SER A 116 -46.01 40.95 25.69
C SER A 116 -46.55 40.77 27.11
N ALA A 117 -45.84 40.00 27.95
CA ALA A 117 -46.19 39.80 29.35
C ALA A 117 -46.16 41.11 30.15
N LYS A 118 -45.19 41.99 29.89
CA LYS A 118 -45.10 43.32 30.52
C LYS A 118 -46.27 44.21 30.12
N ALA A 119 -46.64 44.24 28.84
CA ALA A 119 -47.80 44.98 28.35
C ALA A 119 -49.11 44.44 28.93
N GLY A 120 -49.26 43.11 29.02
CA GLY A 120 -50.39 42.46 29.68
C GLY A 120 -50.46 42.79 31.17
N LEU A 121 -49.34 42.80 31.88
CA LEU A 121 -49.30 43.18 33.30
C LEU A 121 -49.64 44.66 33.51
N GLN A 122 -49.23 45.55 32.60
CA GLN A 122 -49.64 46.96 32.58
C GLN A 122 -51.14 47.15 32.31
N ALA A 123 -51.74 46.35 31.43
CA ALA A 123 -53.19 46.40 31.22
C ALA A 123 -53.97 45.87 32.43
N ASN A 124 -53.43 44.90 33.15
CA ASN A 124 -54.04 44.33 34.36
C ASN A 124 -53.67 45.06 35.65
N LEU A 125 -52.78 46.07 35.60
CA LEU A 125 -52.31 46.83 36.76
C LEU A 125 -53.46 47.61 37.42
N ASP A 126 -54.41 48.15 36.64
CA ASP A 126 -55.59 48.84 37.17
C ASP A 126 -56.53 47.87 37.90
N GLY A 127 -56.70 46.66 37.37
CA GLY A 127 -57.47 45.59 38.01
C GLY A 127 -56.80 45.10 39.30
N PHE A 128 -55.49 44.89 39.28
CA PHE A 128 -54.70 44.52 40.46
C PHE A 128 -54.69 45.63 41.53
N ALA A 129 -54.62 46.90 41.12
CA ALA A 129 -54.68 48.03 42.03
C ALA A 129 -56.07 48.16 42.69
N ASN A 130 -57.15 47.94 41.92
CA ASN A 130 -58.50 47.88 42.47
C ASN A 130 -58.71 46.69 43.42
N ASP A 131 -58.20 45.51 43.08
CA ASP A 131 -58.29 44.34 43.95
C ASP A 131 -57.47 44.51 45.25
N MET A 132 -56.27 45.11 45.16
CA MET A 132 -55.49 45.48 46.34
C MET A 132 -56.19 46.54 47.19
N ALA A 133 -56.73 47.59 46.56
CA ALA A 133 -57.46 48.63 47.26
C ALA A 133 -58.72 48.06 47.94
N SER A 134 -59.46 47.18 47.28
CA SER A 134 -60.61 46.48 47.85
C SER A 134 -60.24 45.60 49.04
N LYS A 135 -59.13 44.85 48.97
CA LYS A 135 -58.63 44.03 50.09
C LYS A 135 -58.11 44.83 51.28
N ILE A 136 -57.46 45.97 51.03
CA ILE A 136 -56.90 46.82 52.11
C ILE A 136 -57.99 47.69 52.75
N LEU A 137 -58.96 48.19 51.96
CA LEU A 137 -60.03 49.06 52.45
C LEU A 137 -61.26 48.29 52.94
N GLY A 138 -61.31 46.96 52.78
CA GLY A 138 -62.34 46.08 53.36
C GLY A 138 -63.76 46.30 52.82
N ARG A 139 -63.94 47.15 51.80
CA ARG A 139 -65.21 47.37 51.11
C ARG A 139 -64.93 47.63 49.63
N SER A 140 -65.64 46.91 48.75
CA SER A 140 -65.60 47.12 47.31
C SER A 140 -66.03 48.55 46.95
N LEU A 141 -65.30 49.18 46.02
CA LEU A 141 -65.80 50.30 45.24
C LEU A 141 -66.61 49.78 44.05
#